data_AF-A0A7W1TG93-F1
#
_entry.id   AF-A0A7W1TG93-F1
#
_cell.length_a   1.000
_cell.length_b   1.000
_cell.length_c   1.000
_cell.angle_alpha   90.00
_cell.angle_beta   90.00
_cell.angle_gamma   90.00
#
_symmetry.space_group_name_H-M   'P 1'
#
loop_
_entity.id
_entity.type
_entity.pdbx_description
1 polymer ?
#
loop_
_entity_poly.entity_id
_entity_poly.type
_entity_poly.pdbx_seq_one_letter_code
_entity_poly.pdbx_strand_id
1 'polypeptide(L)'
;MPKHPWWRSTTSSDRGCMRAKPWCSLLLPTLIAALTLTAAAAADATIAEVEQSFLTYPYGDPSPLAQFGRIYPYTRSDGGSAVGAMRSWKLVRLENDWLVVWVAPGIGGKIWGARDKVSGRDFIYHNPVVKFRDVGLRGPWTAGGIEFNFGIIGHAPSCAAPVDYALARDPDGGVRCTVGALDLPSRTRWRVEIRLPRDQAAITTAASWENPTPYHQSCYQWMTAAAEAADDLTMLHPGDHYLEHGGIAHPWPVDAEGRDLSAYRANAFGPDKSY
;
A
#
# COMPACT_ATOMS: atom_id res chain seq x y z
N MET A 1 14.78 9.85 52.68
CA MET A 1 15.17 9.49 54.06
C MET A 1 13.89 9.31 54.86
N PRO A 2 13.78 8.37 55.82
CA PRO A 2 14.42 7.05 55.99
C PRO A 2 13.33 5.92 56.07
N LYS A 3 13.58 4.69 55.58
CA LYS A 3 14.12 3.51 56.31
C LYS A 3 13.57 3.33 57.73
N HIS A 4 12.91 2.20 58.03
CA HIS A 4 13.54 1.09 58.78
C HIS A 4 12.58 -0.09 59.08
N PRO A 5 13.14 -1.30 59.32
CA PRO A 5 12.50 -2.61 59.24
C PRO A 5 12.11 -3.16 60.61
N TRP A 6 11.35 -4.24 60.62
CA TRP A 6 11.20 -5.08 61.80
C TRP A 6 12.00 -6.38 61.64
N TRP A 7 13.10 -6.44 62.40
CA TRP A 7 13.73 -7.66 62.87
C TRP A 7 12.93 -8.19 64.07
N ARG A 8 12.71 -9.50 64.14
CA ARG A 8 12.68 -10.23 65.42
C ARG A 8 13.45 -11.53 65.29
N SER A 9 14.49 -11.62 66.11
CA SER A 9 15.19 -12.82 66.52
C SER A 9 14.33 -13.64 67.48
N THR A 10 14.35 -14.96 67.34
CA THR A 10 14.25 -15.87 68.49
C THR A 10 15.20 -17.03 68.27
N THR A 11 16.14 -17.13 69.20
CA THR A 11 17.02 -18.25 69.50
C THR A 11 16.23 -19.47 69.98
N SER A 12 16.61 -20.67 69.55
CA SER A 12 16.79 -21.78 70.49
C SER A 12 17.69 -22.84 69.86
N SER A 13 18.78 -23.12 70.57
CA SER A 13 19.63 -24.27 70.40
C SER A 13 18.84 -25.56 70.56
N ASP A 14 19.11 -26.58 69.74
CA ASP A 14 19.26 -27.92 70.27
C ASP A 14 20.19 -28.78 69.42
N ARG A 15 21.13 -29.42 70.14
CA ARG A 15 22.15 -30.32 69.61
C ARG A 15 21.56 -31.71 69.53
N GLY A 16 21.34 -32.21 68.31
CA GLY A 16 21.01 -33.60 68.03
C GLY A 16 22.07 -34.23 67.14
N CYS A 17 23.01 -34.95 67.76
CA CYS A 17 23.95 -35.82 67.06
C CYS A 17 23.19 -37.00 66.44
N MET A 18 23.10 -37.06 65.09
CA MET A 18 22.67 -38.28 64.39
C MET A 18 23.58 -38.56 63.20
N ARG A 19 24.01 -39.82 63.17
CA ARG A 19 25.03 -40.42 62.31
C ARG A 19 24.69 -40.29 60.82
N ALA A 20 25.70 -39.93 60.02
CA ALA A 20 25.65 -39.89 58.57
C ALA A 20 25.36 -41.28 57.97
N LYS A 21 24.38 -41.35 57.06
CA LYS A 21 24.24 -42.43 56.06
C LYS A 21 24.76 -41.89 54.73
N PRO A 22 25.54 -42.66 53.96
CA PRO A 22 26.03 -42.22 52.65
C PRO A 22 24.87 -42.19 51.67
N TRP A 23 24.48 -41.01 51.20
CA TRP A 23 23.60 -40.87 50.05
C TRP A 23 24.47 -40.94 48.79
N CYS A 24 24.28 -41.99 48.00
CA CYS A 24 24.80 -42.08 46.64
C CYS A 24 24.21 -40.94 45.80
N SER A 25 25.02 -39.91 45.54
CA SER A 25 24.72 -38.87 44.56
C SER A 25 24.82 -39.47 43.15
N LEU A 26 23.71 -39.96 42.62
CA LEU A 26 23.56 -40.20 41.18
C LEU A 26 23.54 -38.83 40.48
N LEU A 27 24.68 -38.45 39.92
CA LEU A 27 24.80 -37.36 38.96
C LEU A 27 23.99 -37.74 37.71
N LEU A 28 22.75 -37.28 37.60
CA LEU A 28 22.05 -37.26 36.32
C LEU A 28 22.74 -36.21 35.43
N PRO A 29 23.26 -36.55 34.25
CA PRO A 29 23.62 -35.54 33.28
C PRO A 29 22.32 -34.93 32.75
N THR A 30 22.01 -33.70 33.15
CA THR A 30 21.01 -32.87 32.47
C THR A 30 21.51 -32.62 31.05
N LEU A 31 21.02 -33.43 30.10
CA LEU A 31 21.12 -33.15 28.68
C LEU A 31 20.32 -31.87 28.41
N ILE A 32 21.00 -30.73 28.32
CA ILE A 32 20.44 -29.53 27.71
C ILE A 32 20.43 -29.82 26.21
N ALA A 33 19.30 -30.33 25.71
CA ALA A 33 19.06 -30.38 24.28
C ALA A 33 18.99 -28.93 23.79
N ALA A 34 20.06 -28.46 23.16
CA ALA A 34 20.04 -27.20 22.43
C ALA A 34 19.05 -27.37 21.28
N LEU A 35 17.79 -26.93 21.48
CA LEU A 35 16.86 -26.70 20.38
C LEU A 35 17.48 -25.58 19.53
N THR A 36 18.23 -25.95 18.51
CA THR A 36 18.52 -25.05 17.42
C THR A 36 17.19 -24.79 16.71
N LEU A 37 16.51 -23.69 17.07
CA LEU A 37 15.51 -23.11 16.19
C LEU A 37 16.25 -22.70 14.93
N THR A 38 16.28 -23.58 13.93
CA THR A 38 16.54 -23.17 12.57
C THR A 38 15.36 -22.29 12.18
N ALA A 39 15.53 -20.96 12.28
CA ALA A 39 14.63 -20.05 11.61
C ALA A 39 14.64 -20.45 10.13
N ALA A 40 13.50 -20.92 9.63
CA ALA A 40 13.36 -21.17 8.20
C ALA A 40 13.68 -19.85 7.50
N ALA A 41 14.71 -19.83 6.67
CA ALA A 41 15.01 -18.66 5.87
C ALA A 41 13.79 -18.36 5.00
N ALA A 42 13.31 -17.13 5.04
CA ALA A 42 12.23 -16.69 4.16
C ALA A 42 12.59 -17.01 2.71
N ALA A 43 11.64 -17.57 1.98
CA ALA A 43 11.85 -17.88 0.57
C ALA A 43 12.04 -16.58 -0.23
N ASP A 44 12.81 -16.65 -1.33
CA ASP A 44 12.91 -15.52 -2.24
C ASP A 44 11.54 -15.10 -2.73
N ALA A 45 11.34 -13.79 -2.87
CA ALA A 45 10.14 -13.27 -3.49
C ALA A 45 10.08 -13.69 -4.97
N THR A 46 8.87 -13.83 -5.49
CA THR A 46 8.59 -14.23 -6.85
C THR A 46 7.92 -13.08 -7.60
N ILE A 47 8.23 -12.97 -8.89
CA ILE A 47 7.63 -11.99 -9.79
C ILE A 47 7.32 -12.65 -11.12
N ALA A 48 6.09 -12.46 -11.61
CA ALA A 48 5.64 -13.05 -12.86
C ALA A 48 4.55 -12.19 -13.52
N GLU A 49 4.48 -12.24 -14.84
CA GLU A 49 3.32 -11.77 -15.58
C GLU A 49 2.21 -12.83 -15.49
N VAL A 50 0.99 -12.39 -15.22
CA VAL A 50 -0.20 -13.24 -15.16
C VAL A 50 -1.33 -12.59 -15.93
N GLU A 51 -2.18 -13.41 -16.56
CA GLU A 51 -3.42 -12.96 -17.16
C GLU A 51 -4.56 -13.20 -16.18
N GLN A 52 -5.36 -12.16 -15.91
CA GLN A 52 -6.53 -12.26 -15.06
C GLN A 52 -7.76 -11.69 -15.75
N SER A 53 -8.85 -12.44 -15.73
CA SER A 53 -10.12 -12.02 -16.32
C SER A 53 -10.91 -11.17 -15.33
N PHE A 54 -11.32 -9.98 -15.76
CA PHE A 54 -12.18 -9.08 -14.99
C PHE A 54 -13.42 -8.70 -15.79
N LEU A 55 -14.55 -8.55 -15.10
CA LEU A 55 -15.69 -7.86 -15.69
C LEU A 55 -15.27 -6.43 -15.99
N THR A 56 -15.26 -6.08 -17.27
CA THR A 56 -14.74 -4.81 -17.75
C THR A 56 -15.84 -3.99 -18.37
N TYR A 57 -16.00 -2.75 -17.91
CA TYR A 57 -16.93 -1.77 -18.46
C TYR A 57 -16.11 -0.78 -19.29
N PRO A 58 -16.12 -0.92 -20.63
CA PRO A 58 -15.29 -0.10 -21.49
C PRO A 58 -15.76 1.36 -21.53
N TYR A 59 -14.88 2.20 -22.07
CA TYR A 59 -15.16 3.59 -22.40
C TYR A 59 -15.32 3.73 -23.92
N GLY A 60 -15.86 4.86 -24.36
CA GLY A 60 -15.94 5.20 -25.79
C GLY A 60 -14.58 5.35 -26.44
N ASP A 61 -14.56 5.28 -27.78
CA ASP A 61 -13.35 5.54 -28.55
C ASP A 61 -12.83 6.96 -28.29
N PRO A 62 -11.50 7.17 -28.27
CA PRO A 62 -10.94 8.51 -28.13
C PRO A 62 -11.38 9.40 -29.31
N SER A 63 -11.62 10.68 -29.02
CA SER A 63 -11.80 11.70 -30.04
C SER A 63 -10.69 11.60 -31.10
N PRO A 64 -11.00 11.66 -32.41
CA PRO A 64 -9.97 11.66 -33.45
C PRO A 64 -9.13 12.95 -33.42
N LEU A 65 -9.59 13.99 -32.71
CA LEU A 65 -8.92 15.27 -32.56
C LEU A 65 -8.25 15.35 -31.19
N ALA A 66 -6.96 15.69 -31.19
CA ALA A 66 -6.23 16.04 -29.98
C ALA A 66 -6.88 17.26 -29.31
N GLN A 67 -6.91 17.26 -27.98
CA GLN A 67 -7.40 18.41 -27.24
C GLN A 67 -6.28 19.44 -27.09
N PHE A 68 -6.52 20.64 -27.62
CA PHE A 68 -5.61 21.76 -27.40
C PHE A 68 -5.68 22.23 -25.95
N GLY A 69 -4.57 22.79 -25.46
CA GLY A 69 -4.43 23.28 -24.10
C GLY A 69 -3.81 22.24 -23.19
N ARG A 70 -4.42 22.04 -22.01
CA ARG A 70 -3.77 21.43 -20.85
C ARG A 70 -3.25 20.01 -21.06
N ILE A 71 -3.94 19.19 -21.86
CA ILE A 71 -3.58 17.79 -22.08
C ILE A 71 -3.01 17.54 -23.48
N TYR A 72 -2.76 18.58 -24.27
CA TYR A 72 -2.17 18.44 -25.60
C TYR A 72 -0.83 17.69 -25.52
N PRO A 73 -0.53 16.72 -26.40
CA PRO A 73 -1.24 16.34 -27.63
C PRO A 73 -2.23 15.19 -27.47
N TYR A 74 -2.67 14.86 -26.26
CA TYR A 74 -3.57 13.73 -26.05
C TYR A 74 -4.98 13.97 -26.60
N THR A 75 -5.62 12.88 -26.97
CA THR A 75 -7.06 12.77 -27.19
C THR A 75 -7.75 12.36 -25.88
N ARG A 76 -9.00 12.79 -25.74
CA ARG A 76 -9.90 12.38 -24.64
C ARG A 76 -10.88 11.36 -25.18
N SER A 77 -11.20 10.36 -24.38
CA SER A 77 -12.34 9.49 -24.61
C SER A 77 -13.50 9.98 -23.74
N ASP A 78 -14.70 10.03 -24.30
CA ASP A 78 -15.93 10.37 -23.60
C ASP A 78 -16.87 9.14 -23.54
N GLY A 79 -17.79 9.13 -22.58
CA GLY A 79 -18.82 8.11 -22.45
C GLY A 79 -18.34 6.79 -21.83
N GLY A 80 -19.15 6.24 -20.92
CA GLY A 80 -18.88 4.95 -20.27
C GLY A 80 -19.97 3.94 -20.55
N SER A 81 -19.61 2.66 -20.63
CA SER A 81 -20.60 1.60 -20.77
C SER A 81 -21.22 1.25 -19.41
N ALA A 82 -22.55 1.12 -19.38
CA ALA A 82 -23.27 0.48 -18.28
C ALA A 82 -23.23 -1.06 -18.36
N VAL A 83 -22.90 -1.60 -19.53
CA VAL A 83 -22.79 -3.04 -19.81
C VAL A 83 -21.33 -3.47 -19.75
N GLY A 84 -21.03 -4.43 -18.89
CA GLY A 84 -19.69 -5.02 -18.78
C GLY A 84 -19.56 -6.29 -19.62
N ALA A 85 -18.33 -6.60 -20.02
CA ALA A 85 -17.98 -7.89 -20.60
C ALA A 85 -16.69 -8.40 -19.95
N MET A 86 -16.55 -9.72 -19.81
CA MET A 86 -15.31 -10.30 -19.31
C MET A 86 -14.17 -10.00 -20.30
N ARG A 87 -13.05 -9.49 -19.80
CA ARG A 87 -11.81 -9.28 -20.56
C ARG A 87 -10.61 -9.72 -19.73
N SER A 88 -9.62 -10.29 -20.40
CA SER A 88 -8.34 -10.61 -19.80
C SER A 88 -7.45 -9.38 -19.74
N TRP A 89 -6.80 -9.19 -18.61
CA TRP A 89 -5.83 -8.13 -18.35
C TRP A 89 -4.53 -8.73 -17.87
N LYS A 90 -3.42 -8.28 -18.44
CA LYS A 90 -2.09 -8.56 -17.95
C LYS A 90 -1.84 -7.82 -16.64
N LEU A 91 -1.47 -8.57 -15.62
CA LEU A 91 -0.96 -8.06 -14.36
C LEU A 91 0.47 -8.57 -14.13
N VAL A 92 1.26 -7.81 -13.39
CA VAL A 92 2.52 -8.29 -12.81
C VAL A 92 2.23 -8.64 -11.36
N ARG A 93 2.44 -9.89 -10.99
CA ARG A 93 2.22 -10.41 -9.64
C ARG A 93 3.56 -10.52 -8.92
N LEU A 94 3.71 -9.80 -7.82
CA LEU A 94 4.83 -9.94 -6.88
C LEU A 94 4.31 -10.72 -5.66
N GLU A 95 5.03 -11.71 -5.18
CA GLU A 95 4.63 -12.50 -4.01
C GLU A 95 5.83 -12.90 -3.15
N ASN A 96 5.67 -12.82 -1.83
CA ASN A 96 6.56 -13.45 -0.84
C ASN A 96 5.71 -14.29 0.15
N ASP A 97 6.27 -14.65 1.30
CA ASP A 97 5.57 -15.47 2.29
C ASP A 97 4.34 -14.76 2.89
N TRP A 98 4.34 -13.43 2.96
CA TRP A 98 3.28 -12.64 3.60
C TRP A 98 2.34 -11.95 2.63
N LEU A 99 2.83 -11.43 1.50
CA LEU A 99 2.06 -10.55 0.64
C LEU A 99 1.94 -11.08 -0.79
N VAL A 100 0.82 -10.74 -1.42
CA VAL A 100 0.67 -10.75 -2.89
C VAL A 100 0.31 -9.35 -3.34
N VAL A 101 1.01 -8.85 -4.37
CA VAL A 101 0.81 -7.51 -4.92
C VAL A 101 0.60 -7.64 -6.42
N TRP A 102 -0.42 -6.98 -6.95
CA TRP A 102 -0.69 -6.95 -8.38
C TRP A 102 -0.46 -5.55 -8.92
N VAL A 103 0.32 -5.44 -9.98
CA VAL A 103 0.54 -4.21 -10.74
C VAL A 103 -0.14 -4.36 -12.09
N ALA A 104 -0.81 -3.32 -12.58
CA ALA A 104 -1.52 -3.32 -13.86
C ALA A 104 -0.84 -2.39 -14.89
N PRO A 105 0.20 -2.84 -15.62
CA PRO A 105 0.84 -2.03 -16.66
C PRO A 105 -0.13 -1.52 -17.72
N GLY A 106 -1.18 -2.28 -18.05
CA GLY A 106 -2.23 -1.87 -18.99
C GLY A 106 -3.15 -0.76 -18.49
N ILE A 107 -3.11 -0.44 -17.20
CA ILE A 107 -3.99 0.54 -16.53
C ILE A 107 -3.11 1.52 -15.73
N GLY A 108 -2.30 2.31 -16.45
CA GLY A 108 -1.44 3.33 -15.87
C GLY A 108 -0.28 2.82 -15.02
N GLY A 109 -0.03 1.50 -15.01
CA GLY A 109 0.98 0.89 -14.15
C GLY A 109 0.61 0.91 -12.67
N LYS A 110 -0.63 1.22 -12.31
CA LYS A 110 -1.06 1.30 -10.92
C LYS A 110 -0.85 -0.02 -10.19
N ILE A 111 -0.62 0.03 -8.88
CA ILE A 111 -0.85 -1.15 -8.05
C ILE A 111 -2.35 -1.41 -8.11
N TRP A 112 -2.77 -2.55 -8.65
CA TRP A 112 -4.18 -2.91 -8.79
C TRP A 112 -4.79 -3.32 -7.45
N GLY A 113 -4.00 -3.97 -6.60
CA GLY A 113 -4.37 -4.38 -5.26
C GLY A 113 -3.19 -5.04 -4.54
N ALA A 114 -3.35 -5.25 -3.24
CA ALA A 114 -2.39 -6.02 -2.46
C ALA A 114 -3.09 -6.75 -1.30
N ARG A 115 -2.69 -8.01 -1.10
CA ARG A 115 -3.27 -8.94 -0.14
C ARG A 115 -2.24 -9.35 0.89
N ASP A 116 -2.65 -9.34 2.15
CA ASP A 116 -1.95 -10.05 3.22
C ASP A 116 -2.44 -11.51 3.24
N LYS A 117 -1.52 -12.44 3.00
CA LYS A 117 -1.74 -13.89 2.98
C LYS A 117 -2.01 -14.45 4.37
N VAL A 118 -1.53 -13.79 5.42
CA VAL A 118 -1.71 -14.26 6.81
C VAL A 118 -3.14 -14.01 7.25
N SER A 119 -3.66 -12.80 7.05
CA SER A 119 -5.06 -12.49 7.39
C SER A 119 -6.05 -12.85 6.27
N GLY A 120 -5.58 -13.07 5.04
CA GLY A 120 -6.42 -13.32 3.87
C GLY A 120 -7.15 -12.08 3.34
N ARG A 121 -6.78 -10.87 3.81
CA ARG A 121 -7.46 -9.61 3.50
C ARG A 121 -6.65 -8.74 2.56
N ASP A 122 -7.37 -7.98 1.73
CA ASP A 122 -6.76 -6.94 0.91
C ASP A 122 -6.53 -5.68 1.77
N PHE A 123 -5.28 -5.22 1.83
CA PHE A 123 -4.92 -3.99 2.55
C PHE A 123 -4.75 -2.79 1.60
N ILE A 124 -4.66 -3.05 0.30
CA ILE A 124 -4.87 -2.08 -0.77
C ILE A 124 -6.06 -2.60 -1.57
N TYR A 125 -7.12 -1.79 -1.68
CA TYR A 125 -8.41 -2.21 -2.24
C TYR A 125 -8.25 -2.80 -3.64
N HIS A 126 -8.45 -4.12 -3.75
CA HIS A 126 -8.38 -4.87 -4.99
C HIS A 126 -9.75 -4.84 -5.67
N ASN A 127 -9.92 -3.94 -6.64
CA ASN A 127 -11.20 -3.78 -7.32
C ASN A 127 -11.55 -5.08 -8.10
N PRO A 128 -12.72 -5.70 -7.85
CA PRO A 128 -13.10 -6.94 -8.53
C PRO A 128 -13.48 -6.74 -10.00
N VAL A 129 -13.59 -5.49 -10.46
CA VAL A 129 -13.98 -5.14 -11.83
C VAL A 129 -13.08 -4.05 -12.41
N VAL A 130 -12.95 -4.01 -13.74
CA VAL A 130 -12.29 -2.91 -14.45
C VAL A 130 -13.38 -1.98 -14.98
N LYS A 131 -13.77 -0.99 -14.18
CA LYS A 131 -14.84 -0.06 -14.53
C LYS A 131 -14.29 1.34 -14.75
N PHE A 132 -14.20 1.76 -16.01
CA PHE A 132 -13.76 3.10 -16.34
C PHE A 132 -14.84 4.16 -16.02
N ARG A 133 -14.41 5.30 -15.48
CA ARG A 133 -15.21 6.46 -15.09
C ARG A 133 -14.57 7.74 -15.59
N ASP A 134 -15.40 8.78 -15.75
CA ASP A 134 -15.00 10.08 -16.27
C ASP A 134 -14.29 10.94 -15.22
N VAL A 135 -13.08 10.53 -14.85
CA VAL A 135 -12.29 11.16 -13.77
C VAL A 135 -10.87 11.50 -14.22
N GLY A 136 -10.30 10.68 -15.12
CA GLY A 136 -8.97 10.89 -15.67
C GLY A 136 -8.91 12.14 -16.54
N LEU A 137 -7.72 12.72 -16.70
CA LEU A 137 -7.53 13.87 -17.60
C LEU A 137 -7.87 13.57 -19.07
N ARG A 138 -7.84 12.29 -19.46
CA ARG A 138 -8.27 11.82 -20.78
C ARG A 138 -9.67 11.19 -20.77
N GLY A 139 -10.42 11.32 -19.66
CA GLY A 139 -11.71 10.69 -19.43
C GLY A 139 -11.60 9.43 -18.58
N PRO A 140 -11.20 8.27 -19.14
CA PRO A 140 -11.17 7.00 -18.44
C PRO A 140 -10.25 7.00 -17.22
N TRP A 141 -10.75 6.47 -16.11
CA TRP A 141 -10.03 6.21 -14.86
C TRP A 141 -10.69 5.07 -14.09
N THR A 142 -9.96 4.35 -13.24
CA THR A 142 -10.49 3.23 -12.43
C THR A 142 -10.26 3.45 -10.94
N ALA A 143 -11.27 3.13 -10.12
CA ALA A 143 -11.14 3.11 -8.66
C ALA A 143 -10.34 1.89 -8.16
N GLY A 144 -9.84 1.97 -6.92
CA GLY A 144 -9.07 0.91 -6.27
C GLY A 144 -7.56 1.05 -6.47
N GLY A 145 -6.81 0.22 -5.77
CA GLY A 145 -5.36 0.15 -5.93
C GLY A 145 -4.60 1.36 -5.39
N ILE A 146 -3.40 1.58 -5.94
CA ILE A 146 -2.61 2.81 -5.80
C ILE A 146 -2.31 3.36 -7.19
N GLU A 147 -2.95 4.47 -7.54
CA GLU A 147 -2.69 5.23 -8.77
C GLU A 147 -1.45 6.13 -8.62
N PHE A 148 -0.69 6.29 -9.70
CA PHE A 148 0.46 7.19 -9.76
C PHE A 148 0.17 8.41 -10.64
N ASN A 149 0.25 9.61 -10.04
CA ASN A 149 -0.02 10.86 -10.73
C ASN A 149 1.24 11.73 -10.77
N PHE A 150 1.58 12.22 -11.97
CA PHE A 150 2.77 13.04 -12.22
C PHE A 150 2.48 14.14 -13.25
N GLY A 151 3.25 15.23 -13.17
CA GLY A 151 3.21 16.31 -14.14
C GLY A 151 2.11 17.31 -13.83
N ILE A 152 1.01 17.29 -14.60
CA ILE A 152 -0.03 18.32 -14.54
C ILE A 152 -1.12 17.92 -13.53
N ILE A 153 -1.64 18.89 -12.76
CA ILE A 153 -2.67 18.76 -11.70
C ILE A 153 -3.97 18.01 -12.09
N GLY A 154 -3.98 16.70 -12.15
CA GLY A 154 -5.19 15.88 -12.32
C GLY A 154 -4.83 14.40 -12.35
N HIS A 155 -5.83 13.54 -12.32
CA HIS A 155 -5.62 12.11 -12.55
C HIS A 155 -4.92 11.91 -13.89
N ALA A 156 -3.69 11.38 -13.86
CA ALA A 156 -2.72 11.56 -14.92
C ALA A 156 -3.23 11.08 -16.29
N PRO A 157 -2.77 11.66 -17.41
CA PRO A 157 -3.19 11.19 -18.73
C PRO A 157 -2.86 9.71 -19.00
N SER A 158 -1.91 9.13 -18.25
CA SER A 158 -1.57 7.71 -18.33
C SER A 158 -2.43 6.80 -17.45
N CYS A 159 -3.28 7.31 -16.54
CA CYS A 159 -3.92 6.50 -15.48
C CYS A 159 -4.80 5.33 -15.96
N ALA A 160 -5.25 5.37 -17.22
CA ALA A 160 -6.05 4.32 -17.86
C ALA A 160 -5.44 3.81 -19.18
N ALA A 161 -4.17 4.12 -19.43
CA ALA A 161 -3.46 3.71 -20.64
C ALA A 161 -2.32 2.75 -20.30
N PRO A 162 -1.87 1.91 -21.25
CA PRO A 162 -0.66 1.12 -21.08
C PRO A 162 0.56 2.01 -20.81
N VAL A 163 1.43 1.55 -19.91
CA VAL A 163 2.73 2.16 -19.61
C VAL A 163 3.83 1.12 -19.78
N ASP A 164 5.07 1.59 -19.90
CA ASP A 164 6.23 0.71 -19.93
C ASP A 164 6.50 0.14 -18.54
N TYR A 165 7.03 -1.08 -18.49
CA TYR A 165 7.44 -1.70 -17.24
C TYR A 165 8.66 -2.61 -17.41
N ALA A 166 9.38 -2.81 -16.31
CA ALA A 166 10.52 -3.73 -16.21
C ALA A 166 10.45 -4.53 -14.92
N LEU A 167 10.87 -5.79 -14.98
CA LEU A 167 10.88 -6.72 -13.85
C LEU A 167 12.33 -7.02 -13.44
N ALA A 168 12.59 -7.04 -12.14
CA ALA A 168 13.90 -7.37 -11.59
C ALA A 168 13.80 -8.24 -10.35
N ARG A 169 14.86 -9.03 -10.12
CA ARG A 169 15.12 -9.73 -8.87
C ARG A 169 16.28 -9.05 -8.17
N ASP A 170 16.16 -8.88 -6.87
CA ASP A 170 17.16 -8.21 -6.07
C ASP A 170 18.20 -9.20 -5.54
N PRO A 171 19.45 -8.77 -5.32
CA PRO A 171 20.48 -9.64 -4.76
C PRO A 171 20.13 -10.19 -3.37
N ASP A 172 19.23 -9.54 -2.63
CA ASP A 172 18.77 -9.95 -1.30
C ASP A 172 17.50 -10.84 -1.35
N GLY A 173 17.13 -11.33 -2.55
CA GLY A 173 15.99 -12.21 -2.80
C GLY A 173 14.66 -11.47 -2.95
N GLY A 174 14.61 -10.14 -2.82
CA GLY A 174 13.44 -9.33 -3.13
C GLY A 174 13.12 -9.30 -4.63
N VAL A 175 11.98 -8.71 -4.99
CA VAL A 175 11.59 -8.49 -6.39
C VAL A 175 11.04 -7.09 -6.60
N ARG A 176 11.16 -6.61 -7.85
CA ARG A 176 10.73 -5.27 -8.23
C ARG A 176 10.04 -5.23 -9.57
N CYS A 177 8.95 -4.45 -9.64
CA CYS A 177 8.33 -4.01 -10.87
C CYS A 177 8.48 -2.49 -10.97
N THR A 178 9.20 -2.02 -11.98
CA THR A 178 9.30 -0.59 -12.26
C THR A 178 8.36 -0.26 -13.41
N VAL A 179 7.43 0.67 -13.18
CA VAL A 179 6.50 1.18 -14.21
C VAL A 179 6.87 2.62 -14.57
N GLY A 180 6.55 3.07 -15.78
CA GLY A 180 6.80 4.46 -16.15
C GLY A 180 6.30 4.83 -17.54
N ALA A 181 6.19 6.12 -17.79
CA ALA A 181 5.81 6.65 -19.10
C ALA A 181 6.40 8.04 -19.34
N LEU A 182 6.35 8.46 -20.60
CA LEU A 182 6.53 9.86 -21.01
C LEU A 182 5.19 10.60 -20.86
N ASP A 183 5.14 11.62 -20.01
CA ASP A 183 4.05 12.59 -19.98
C ASP A 183 4.22 13.56 -21.15
N LEU A 184 3.41 13.40 -22.21
CA LEU A 184 3.54 14.18 -23.44
C LEU A 184 3.30 15.70 -23.25
N PRO A 185 2.33 16.15 -22.43
CA PRO A 185 2.09 17.57 -22.20
C PRO A 185 3.29 18.32 -21.65
N SER A 186 3.98 17.76 -20.66
CA SER A 186 5.19 18.36 -20.08
C SER A 186 6.50 17.85 -20.70
N ARG A 187 6.44 16.82 -21.56
CA ARG A 187 7.58 16.09 -22.13
C ARG A 187 8.55 15.56 -21.06
N THR A 188 8.01 15.21 -19.89
CA THR A 188 8.78 14.69 -18.75
C THR A 188 8.57 13.20 -18.59
N ARG A 189 9.52 12.52 -17.96
CA ARG A 189 9.47 11.08 -17.74
C ARG A 189 9.23 10.83 -16.26
N TRP A 190 8.30 9.94 -15.95
CA TRP A 190 8.10 9.46 -14.60
C TRP A 190 8.33 7.95 -14.54
N ARG A 191 8.85 7.48 -13.41
CA ARG A 191 8.96 6.04 -13.10
C ARG A 191 8.64 5.81 -11.63
N VAL A 192 7.99 4.69 -11.33
CA VAL A 192 7.78 4.21 -9.97
C VAL A 192 8.32 2.79 -9.88
N GLU A 193 9.34 2.61 -9.05
CA GLU A 193 9.80 1.29 -8.63
C GLU A 193 8.89 0.78 -7.51
N ILE A 194 8.29 -0.39 -7.70
CA ILE A 194 7.46 -1.08 -6.72
C ILE A 194 8.23 -2.31 -6.26
N ARG A 195 8.68 -2.30 -5.01
CA ARG A 195 9.54 -3.33 -4.44
C ARG A 195 8.82 -4.14 -3.37
N LEU A 196 8.97 -5.46 -3.45
CA LEU A 196 8.57 -6.42 -2.44
C LEU A 196 9.82 -7.12 -1.90
N PRO A 197 10.29 -6.79 -0.69
CA PRO A 197 11.39 -7.50 -0.03
C PRO A 197 11.02 -8.97 0.23
N ARG A 198 12.01 -9.87 0.30
CA ARG A 198 11.73 -11.29 0.57
C ARG A 198 11.34 -11.60 2.01
N ASP A 199 11.62 -10.71 2.95
CA ASP A 199 11.55 -10.93 4.40
C ASP A 199 10.66 -9.92 5.15
N GLN A 200 9.82 -9.17 4.42
CA GLN A 200 8.96 -8.15 5.00
C GLN A 200 7.52 -8.24 4.49
N ALA A 201 6.57 -8.02 5.39
CA ALA A 201 5.16 -7.78 5.06
C ALA A 201 4.92 -6.31 4.71
N ALA A 202 5.73 -5.76 3.80
CA ALA A 202 5.62 -4.38 3.34
C ALA A 202 6.00 -4.26 1.87
N ILE A 203 5.46 -3.25 1.21
CA ILE A 203 5.92 -2.80 -0.11
C ILE A 203 6.54 -1.42 0.03
N THR A 204 7.55 -1.13 -0.79
CA THR A 204 8.10 0.22 -0.91
C THR A 204 7.94 0.72 -2.33
N THR A 205 7.59 1.99 -2.47
CA THR A 205 7.56 2.69 -3.76
C THR A 205 8.66 3.75 -3.80
N ALA A 206 9.39 3.83 -4.92
CA ALA A 206 10.35 4.89 -5.18
C ALA A 206 10.01 5.58 -6.50
N ALA A 207 9.58 6.84 -6.41
CA ALA A 207 9.22 7.66 -7.54
C ALA A 207 10.42 8.45 -8.07
N SER A 208 10.58 8.51 -9.39
CA SER A 208 11.52 9.40 -10.06
C SER A 208 10.79 10.19 -11.14
N TRP A 209 11.15 11.46 -11.28
CA TRP A 209 10.64 12.36 -12.30
C TRP A 209 11.80 13.11 -12.93
N GLU A 210 11.87 13.08 -14.26
CA GLU A 210 12.98 13.59 -15.05
C GLU A 210 12.45 14.56 -16.10
N ASN A 211 12.95 15.79 -16.09
CA ASN A 211 12.72 16.77 -17.15
C ASN A 211 13.95 16.83 -18.07
N PRO A 212 13.90 16.19 -19.26
CA PRO A 212 15.02 16.19 -20.20
C PRO A 212 15.08 17.46 -21.06
N THR A 213 14.15 18.40 -20.87
CA THR A 213 14.06 19.62 -21.68
C THR A 213 14.86 20.78 -21.07
N PRO A 214 15.30 21.78 -21.86
CA PRO A 214 15.97 22.96 -21.31
C PRO A 214 15.02 23.95 -20.63
N TYR A 215 13.71 23.66 -20.55
CA TYR A 215 12.70 24.55 -20.01
C TYR A 215 12.24 24.08 -18.62
N HIS A 216 11.85 25.01 -17.76
CA HIS A 216 11.20 24.66 -16.50
C HIS A 216 9.84 24.00 -16.75
N GLN A 217 9.53 22.97 -15.95
CA GLN A 217 8.28 22.24 -16.00
C GLN A 217 7.70 22.15 -14.59
N SER A 218 6.39 22.35 -14.48
CA SER A 218 5.66 22.13 -13.22
C SER A 218 5.58 20.63 -12.94
N CYS A 219 5.86 20.25 -11.70
CA CYS A 219 5.67 18.89 -11.22
C CYS A 219 4.63 18.92 -10.10
N TYR A 220 3.46 18.37 -10.38
CA TYR A 220 2.43 18.07 -9.39
C TYR A 220 2.32 16.55 -9.29
N GLN A 221 2.59 16.02 -8.11
CA GLN A 221 2.75 14.58 -7.89
C GLN A 221 1.99 14.13 -6.65
N TRP A 222 1.26 13.02 -6.79
CA TRP A 222 0.64 12.33 -5.66
C TRP A 222 0.39 10.87 -6.02
N MET A 223 0.09 10.06 -5.01
CA MET A 223 -0.35 8.68 -5.18
C MET A 223 -1.75 8.54 -4.58
N THR A 224 -2.70 8.02 -5.35
CA THR A 224 -4.08 7.82 -4.87
C THR A 224 -4.22 6.37 -4.40
N ALA A 225 -4.08 6.13 -3.10
CA ALA A 225 -4.32 4.82 -2.51
C ALA A 225 -5.78 4.66 -2.09
N ALA A 226 -6.38 3.51 -2.40
CA ALA A 226 -7.74 3.19 -2.02
C ALA A 226 -7.78 2.10 -0.95
N ALA A 227 -8.61 2.31 0.07
CA ALA A 227 -9.01 1.31 1.05
C ALA A 227 -10.50 0.99 0.87
N GLU A 228 -10.90 -0.20 1.25
CA GLU A 228 -12.31 -0.56 1.30
C GLU A 228 -13.00 0.22 2.43
N ALA A 229 -14.15 0.81 2.14
CA ALA A 229 -14.94 1.55 3.11
C ALA A 229 -15.91 0.60 3.83
N ALA A 230 -15.94 0.68 5.14
CA ALA A 230 -16.84 -0.06 6.02
C ALA A 230 -17.25 0.82 7.20
N ASP A 231 -18.35 0.48 7.89
CA ASP A 231 -18.89 1.29 8.98
C ASP A 231 -17.90 1.49 10.15
N ASP A 232 -16.96 0.56 10.33
CA ASP A 232 -15.89 0.58 11.32
C ASP A 232 -14.56 1.15 10.81
N LEU A 233 -14.49 1.59 9.54
CA LEU A 233 -13.30 2.22 8.98
C LEU A 233 -12.95 3.49 9.78
N THR A 234 -11.70 3.56 10.22
CA THR A 234 -11.16 4.72 10.93
C THR A 234 -9.92 5.24 10.23
N MET A 235 -9.89 6.55 9.92
CA MET A 235 -8.74 7.24 9.36
C MET A 235 -7.90 7.85 10.49
N LEU A 236 -6.68 7.37 10.64
CA LEU A 236 -5.73 7.92 11.59
C LEU A 236 -4.75 8.82 10.85
N HIS A 237 -4.77 10.11 11.17
CA HIS A 237 -3.87 11.10 10.60
C HIS A 237 -3.28 11.96 11.73
N PRO A 238 -1.96 12.25 11.71
CA PRO A 238 -1.31 12.95 12.82
C PRO A 238 -1.56 14.46 12.87
N GLY A 239 -2.07 15.05 11.78
CA GLY A 239 -2.43 16.47 11.74
C GLY A 239 -3.66 16.79 12.59
N ASP A 240 -3.86 18.06 12.92
CA ASP A 240 -4.97 18.60 13.70
C ASP A 240 -5.93 19.48 12.88
N HIS A 241 -5.68 19.60 11.57
CA HIS A 241 -6.52 20.33 10.62
C HIS A 241 -6.57 19.59 9.27
N TYR A 242 -7.65 19.84 8.53
CA TYR A 242 -7.80 19.46 7.12
C TYR A 242 -8.10 20.69 6.26
N LEU A 243 -7.83 20.61 4.95
CA LEU A 243 -8.09 21.70 4.00
C LEU A 243 -9.12 21.26 2.97
N GLU A 244 -10.17 22.04 2.78
CA GLU A 244 -11.05 21.84 1.63
C GLU A 244 -10.30 22.13 0.33
N HIS A 245 -10.85 21.70 -0.82
CA HIS A 245 -10.29 22.01 -2.15
C HIS A 245 -10.08 23.51 -2.40
N GLY A 246 -10.86 24.38 -1.75
CA GLY A 246 -10.71 25.83 -1.82
C GLY A 246 -9.61 26.42 -0.91
N GLY A 247 -8.93 25.58 -0.11
CA GLY A 247 -7.89 25.98 0.84
C GLY A 247 -8.41 26.47 2.19
N ILE A 248 -9.72 26.35 2.46
CA ILE A 248 -10.31 26.70 3.75
C ILE A 248 -9.94 25.62 4.76
N ALA A 249 -9.36 26.04 5.89
CA ALA A 249 -8.92 25.15 6.94
C ALA A 249 -10.03 24.86 7.97
N HIS A 250 -10.11 23.60 8.39
CA HIS A 250 -11.06 23.12 9.39
C HIS A 250 -10.35 22.24 10.43
N PRO A 251 -10.86 22.16 11.66
CA PRO A 251 -10.31 21.27 12.69
C PRO A 251 -10.41 19.78 12.31
N TRP A 252 -9.43 18.99 12.78
CA TRP A 252 -9.39 17.53 12.68
C TRP A 252 -8.88 16.92 14.01
N PRO A 253 -9.36 15.73 14.42
CA PRO A 253 -10.42 14.94 13.80
C PRO A 253 -11.82 15.36 14.22
N VAL A 254 -11.96 16.30 15.17
CA VAL A 254 -13.28 16.72 15.67
C VAL A 254 -13.65 18.05 15.03
N ASP A 255 -14.79 18.11 14.36
CA ASP A 255 -15.27 19.35 13.74
C ASP A 255 -15.97 20.31 14.72
N ALA A 256 -16.42 21.46 14.21
CA ALA A 256 -17.06 22.50 15.02
C ALA A 256 -18.39 22.04 15.66
N GLU A 257 -19.03 21.01 15.10
CA GLU A 257 -20.25 20.40 15.62
C GLU A 257 -19.97 19.26 16.62
N GLY A 258 -18.70 18.98 16.89
CA GLY A 258 -18.28 17.93 17.83
C GLY A 258 -18.31 16.51 17.24
N ARG A 259 -18.35 16.37 15.90
CA ARG A 259 -18.34 15.07 15.23
C ARG A 259 -16.90 14.59 15.03
N ASP A 260 -16.64 13.31 15.31
CA ASP A 260 -15.36 12.67 15.06
C ASP A 260 -15.24 12.21 13.60
N LEU A 261 -14.59 13.03 12.77
CA LEU A 261 -14.37 12.80 11.34
C LEU A 261 -13.44 11.62 11.07
N SER A 262 -12.66 11.16 12.05
CA SER A 262 -11.81 9.97 11.88
C SER A 262 -12.63 8.70 11.65
N ALA A 263 -13.84 8.61 12.19
CA ALA A 263 -14.71 7.43 12.06
C ALA A 263 -15.62 7.54 10.83
N TYR A 264 -15.49 6.64 9.85
CA TYR A 264 -16.21 6.69 8.57
C TYR A 264 -17.73 6.86 8.74
N ARG A 265 -18.37 6.13 9.66
CA ARG A 265 -19.81 6.28 9.95
C ARG A 265 -20.26 7.68 10.38
N ALA A 266 -19.38 8.45 11.02
CA ALA A 266 -19.66 9.81 11.47
C ALA A 266 -19.60 10.82 10.31
N ASN A 267 -19.17 10.37 9.13
CA ASN A 267 -19.04 11.18 7.94
C ASN A 267 -20.30 11.21 7.06
N ALA A 268 -21.40 10.58 7.47
CA ALA A 268 -22.67 10.56 6.74
C ALA A 268 -23.46 11.89 6.85
N PHE A 269 -22.87 12.98 6.37
CA PHE A 269 -23.49 14.31 6.34
C PHE A 269 -22.94 15.13 5.17
N GLY A 270 -23.74 16.08 4.67
CA GLY A 270 -23.31 16.97 3.59
C GLY A 270 -23.05 16.25 2.27
N PRO A 271 -22.32 16.90 1.34
CA PRO A 271 -21.90 16.29 0.07
C PRO A 271 -20.69 15.36 0.27
N ASP A 272 -20.22 14.78 -0.84
CA ASP A 272 -18.97 14.02 -0.90
C ASP A 272 -17.78 14.86 -0.37
N LYS A 273 -16.88 14.22 0.36
CA LYS A 273 -15.82 14.89 1.12
C LYS A 273 -14.44 14.51 0.62
N SER A 274 -13.54 15.48 0.71
CA SER A 274 -12.10 15.31 0.58
C SER A 274 -11.48 16.10 1.72
N TYR A 275 -10.90 15.37 2.67
CA TYR A 275 -10.16 15.91 3.80
C TYR A 275 -8.69 16.11 3.41
#